data_AF-A0A8J2AQH1-F1
#
_entry.id   AF-A0A8J2AQH1-F1
#
_cell.length_a   1.000
_cell.length_b   1.000
_cell.length_c   1.000
_cell.angle_alpha   90.00
_cell.angle_beta   90.00
_cell.angle_gamma   90.00
#
_symmetry.space_group_name_H-M   'P 1'
#
loop_
_entity.id
_entity.type
_entity.pdbx_description
1 polymer ?
#
loop_
_entity_poly.entity_id
_entity_poly.type
_entity_poly.pdbx_seq_one_letter_code
_entity_poly.pdbx_strand_id
1 'polypeptide(L)'
;MMSTLKITAAADAKPDSSVRNPSDLFSAFALPIDAHRDEIVNRIIANDVTMIRADTGSGKTTRLPLFLRAYHQRRGLSPARILITQPRRVATINAAKRMARSLGQKLAGVAG
;
A
#
# COMPACT_ATOMS: atom_id res chain seq x y z
N MET A 1 8.80 20.14 6.89
CA MET A 1 8.67 19.65 8.29
C MET A 1 8.48 18.14 8.23
N MET A 2 9.13 17.34 9.08
CA MET A 2 9.06 15.87 9.01
C MET A 2 7.86 15.37 9.82
N SER A 3 6.91 14.66 9.20
CA SER A 3 5.72 14.15 9.90
C SER A 3 5.85 12.66 10.26
N THR A 4 5.47 12.30 11.48
CA THR A 4 5.54 10.91 11.98
C THR A 4 4.15 10.38 12.26
N LEU A 5 3.84 9.19 11.76
CA LEU A 5 2.59 8.48 12.04
C LEU A 5 2.92 7.10 12.61
N LYS A 6 2.35 6.79 13.78
CA LYS A 6 2.46 5.49 14.44
C LYS A 6 1.16 4.71 14.23
N ILE A 7 1.25 3.60 13.51
CA ILE A 7 0.17 2.63 13.36
C ILE A 7 0.46 1.51 14.35
N THR A 8 -0.39 1.39 15.36
CA THR A 8 -0.36 0.25 16.28
C THR A 8 -1.46 -0.72 15.88
N ALA A 9 -1.21 -2.02 16.02
CA ALA A 9 -2.19 -3.06 15.75
C ALA A 9 -3.28 -3.05 16.85
N ALA A 10 -4.23 -2.11 16.76
CA ALA A 10 -5.50 -2.13 17.47
C ALA A 10 -6.43 -1.08 16.84
N ALA A 11 -7.30 -1.52 15.93
CA ALA A 11 -8.59 -0.90 15.62
C ALA A 11 -9.29 -1.75 14.56
N ASP A 12 -10.58 -2.00 14.77
CA ASP A 12 -11.47 -2.82 13.96
C ASP A 12 -11.38 -2.48 12.46
N ALA A 13 -10.60 -3.27 11.74
CA ALA A 13 -10.42 -3.10 10.32
C ALA A 13 -11.69 -3.61 9.61
N LYS A 14 -12.60 -2.67 9.27
CA LYS A 14 -13.82 -2.99 8.53
C LYS A 14 -13.42 -3.56 7.16
N PRO A 15 -13.96 -4.71 6.72
CA PRO A 15 -13.62 -5.27 5.42
C PRO A 15 -13.94 -4.27 4.31
N ASP A 16 -13.01 -4.13 3.36
CA ASP A 16 -13.20 -3.26 2.19
C ASP A 16 -14.38 -3.80 1.36
N SER A 17 -15.50 -3.07 1.35
CA SER A 17 -16.72 -3.47 0.66
C SER A 17 -16.63 -3.37 -0.87
N SER A 18 -15.46 -3.06 -1.43
CA SER A 18 -15.24 -2.91 -2.88
C SER A 18 -14.59 -4.14 -3.56
N VAL A 19 -14.43 -5.26 -2.84
CA VAL A 19 -13.97 -6.55 -3.39
C VAL A 19 -14.93 -7.00 -4.50
N ARG A 20 -14.47 -6.92 -5.76
CA ARG A 20 -15.28 -7.25 -6.95
C ARG A 20 -14.70 -8.43 -7.74
N ASN A 21 -13.43 -8.83 -7.50
CA ASN A 21 -12.77 -9.90 -8.24
C ASN A 21 -12.23 -11.04 -7.35
N PRO A 22 -12.15 -12.29 -7.84
CA PRO A 22 -11.54 -13.42 -7.12
C PRO A 22 -10.06 -13.20 -6.74
N SER A 23 -9.33 -12.38 -7.49
CA SER A 23 -7.95 -11.97 -7.15
C SER A 23 -7.86 -11.08 -5.90
N ASP A 24 -8.99 -10.49 -5.48
CA ASP A 24 -9.11 -9.68 -4.27
C ASP A 24 -9.27 -10.55 -3.00
N LEU A 25 -9.35 -11.88 -3.12
CA LEU A 25 -9.48 -12.78 -1.96
C LEU A 25 -8.30 -12.66 -0.97
N PHE A 26 -7.08 -12.37 -1.45
CA PHE A 26 -5.94 -12.06 -0.57
C PHE A 26 -5.94 -10.61 -0.04
N SER A 27 -6.79 -9.76 -0.61
CA SER A 27 -7.12 -8.40 -0.16
C SER A 27 -8.32 -8.39 0.80
N ALA A 28 -9.07 -9.49 0.91
CA ALA A 28 -10.29 -9.60 1.72
C ALA A 28 -10.04 -9.48 3.23
N PHE A 29 -8.82 -9.81 3.69
CA PHE A 29 -8.43 -9.57 5.07
C PHE A 29 -8.01 -8.12 5.25
N ALA A 30 -8.77 -7.43 6.11
CA ALA A 30 -8.46 -6.07 6.51
C ALA A 30 -7.16 -6.07 7.33
N LEU A 31 -6.19 -5.28 6.89
CA LEU A 31 -4.90 -5.11 7.56
C LEU A 31 -4.93 -3.85 8.44
N PRO A 32 -4.12 -3.79 9.52
CA PRO A 32 -4.11 -2.63 10.41
C PRO A 32 -3.92 -1.28 9.71
N ILE A 33 -3.18 -1.25 8.60
CA ILE A 33 -2.94 -0.02 7.82
C ILE A 33 -4.17 0.46 7.03
N ASP A 34 -5.15 -0.42 6.77
CA ASP A 34 -6.31 -0.13 5.94
C ASP A 34 -7.23 0.90 6.61
N ALA A 35 -7.36 0.86 7.93
CA ALA A 35 -8.14 1.82 8.73
C ALA A 35 -7.56 3.24 8.70
N HIS A 36 -6.26 3.40 8.41
CA HIS A 36 -5.55 4.68 8.39
C HIS A 36 -5.28 5.20 6.98
N ARG A 37 -5.92 4.61 5.96
CA ARG A 37 -5.65 4.90 4.54
C ARG A 37 -5.63 6.39 4.23
N ASP A 38 -6.73 7.09 4.53
CA ASP A 38 -6.89 8.49 4.12
C ASP A 38 -5.96 9.41 4.91
N GLU A 39 -5.77 9.15 6.21
CA GLU A 39 -4.82 9.89 7.04
C GLU A 39 -3.39 9.77 6.49
N ILE A 40 -2.96 8.56 6.15
CA ILE A 40 -1.62 8.31 5.62
C ILE A 40 -1.42 9.03 4.28
N VAL A 41 -2.37 8.89 3.36
CA VAL A 41 -2.27 9.54 2.04
C VAL A 41 -2.20 11.05 2.21
N ASN A 42 -3.07 11.65 3.02
CA ASN A 42 -3.08 13.09 3.24
C ASN A 42 -1.76 13.59 3.83
N ARG A 43 -1.16 12.85 4.78
CA ARG A 43 0.15 13.19 5.34
C ARG A 43 1.28 13.08 4.31
N ILE A 44 1.28 12.04 3.48
CA ILE A 44 2.27 11.88 2.41
C ILE A 44 2.16 13.03 1.38
N ILE A 45 0.95 13.44 1.01
CA ILE A 45 0.75 14.54 0.05
C ILE A 45 1.13 15.90 0.66
N ALA A 46 0.91 16.10 1.95
CA ALA A 46 1.21 17.36 2.64
C ALA A 46 2.69 17.54 3.03
N ASN A 47 3.52 16.49 2.96
CA ASN A 47 4.91 16.53 3.44
C ASN A 47 5.86 15.82 2.48
N ASP A 48 7.01 16.45 2.18
CA ASP A 48 8.06 15.85 1.35
C ASP A 48 8.59 14.52 1.93
N VAL A 49 8.60 14.41 3.26
CA VAL A 49 9.05 13.21 3.99
C VAL A 49 8.04 12.85 5.07
N THR A 50 7.57 11.61 5.02
CA THR A 50 6.66 11.03 6.02
C THR A 50 7.22 9.74 6.57
N MET A 51 7.38 9.65 7.90
CA MET A 51 7.83 8.44 8.58
C MET A 51 6.63 7.64 9.10
N ILE A 52 6.48 6.40 8.60
CA ILE A 52 5.40 5.50 9.01
C ILE A 52 5.99 4.39 9.88
N ARG A 53 5.67 4.42 11.17
CA ARG A 53 6.04 3.37 12.12
C ARG A 53 4.87 2.41 12.29
N ALA A 54 5.05 1.13 11.99
CA ALA A 54 4.03 0.11 12.24
C ALA A 54 4.66 -1.27 12.43
N ASP A 55 3.92 -2.21 13.01
CA ASP A 55 4.42 -3.57 13.27
C ASP A 55 4.58 -4.42 11.98
N THR A 56 5.42 -5.45 12.03
CA THR A 56 5.57 -6.39 10.90
C THR A 56 4.23 -7.07 10.61
N GLY A 57 3.89 -7.24 9.32
CA GLY A 57 2.58 -7.79 8.92
C GLY A 57 1.45 -6.76 8.84
N SER A 58 1.68 -5.50 9.25
CA SER A 58 0.65 -4.45 9.19
C SER A 58 0.20 -4.04 7.78
N GLY A 59 0.90 -4.50 6.74
CA GLY A 59 0.55 -4.22 5.34
C GLY A 59 1.29 -3.05 4.68
N LYS A 60 2.29 -2.44 5.33
CA LYS A 60 3.05 -1.26 4.81
C LYS A 60 3.51 -1.41 3.35
N THR A 61 4.35 -2.41 3.08
CA THR A 61 4.96 -2.61 1.76
C THR A 61 3.93 -2.93 0.67
N THR A 62 2.74 -3.41 1.04
CA THR A 62 1.78 -3.99 0.10
C THR A 62 0.52 -3.15 -0.09
N ARG A 63 0.17 -2.29 0.87
CA ARG A 63 -1.03 -1.44 0.82
C ARG A 63 -0.70 0.01 0.49
N LEU A 64 0.38 0.59 1.04
CA LEU A 64 0.74 1.99 0.79
C LEU A 64 0.87 2.35 -0.70
N PRO A 65 1.57 1.55 -1.53
CA PRO A 65 1.67 1.88 -2.95
C PRO A 65 0.31 1.88 -3.65
N LEU A 66 -0.59 0.97 -3.26
CA LEU A 66 -1.95 0.89 -3.80
C LEU A 66 -2.79 2.11 -3.38
N PHE A 67 -2.64 2.59 -2.15
CA PHE A 67 -3.35 3.77 -1.66
C PHE A 67 -2.97 5.02 -2.44
N LEU A 68 -1.68 5.26 -2.64
CA LEU A 68 -1.17 6.40 -3.40
C LEU A 68 -1.60 6.32 -4.87
N ARG A 69 -1.52 5.14 -5.48
CA ARG A 69 -1.98 4.96 -6.86
C ARG A 69 -3.48 5.23 -7.01
N ALA A 70 -4.28 4.69 -6.09
CA ALA A 70 -5.73 4.92 -6.08
C ALA A 70 -6.08 6.39 -5.84
N TYR A 71 -5.31 7.10 -5.01
CA TYR A 71 -5.48 8.54 -4.79
C TYR A 71 -5.28 9.33 -6.10
N HIS A 72 -4.18 9.08 -6.82
CA HIS A 72 -3.92 9.71 -8.11
C HIS A 72 -5.04 9.43 -9.12
N GLN A 73 -5.45 8.16 -9.23
CA GLN A 73 -6.52 7.75 -10.16
C GLN A 73 -7.86 8.41 -9.84
N ARG A 74 -8.26 8.45 -8.56
CA ARG A 74 -9.52 9.09 -8.13
C ARG A 74 -9.54 10.60 -8.35
N ARG A 75 -8.37 11.25 -8.36
CA ARG A 75 -8.22 12.70 -8.58
C ARG A 75 -7.95 13.06 -10.04
N GLY A 76 -7.91 12.08 -10.96
CA GLY A 76 -7.58 12.33 -12.37
C GLY A 76 -6.16 12.85 -12.59
N LEU A 77 -5.25 12.61 -11.63
CA LEU A 77 -3.86 13.03 -11.73
C LEU A 77 -3.07 12.09 -12.64
N SER A 78 -1.97 12.59 -13.19
CA SER A 78 -1.01 11.77 -13.92
C SER A 78 -0.59 10.53 -13.12
N PRO A 79 -0.36 9.37 -13.78
CA PRO A 79 0.04 8.15 -13.10
C PRO A 79 1.26 8.35 -12.21
N ALA A 80 1.14 8.01 -10.93
CA ALA A 80 2.26 8.05 -9.99
C ALA A 80 3.26 6.93 -10.31
N ARG A 81 4.54 7.29 -10.44
CA ARG A 81 5.64 6.32 -10.44
C ARG A 81 6.10 6.12 -9.00
N ILE A 82 5.85 4.94 -8.45
CA ILE A 82 6.15 4.62 -7.05
C ILE A 82 7.29 3.61 -7.03
N LEU A 83 8.40 3.98 -6.39
CA LEU A 83 9.55 3.11 -6.18
C LEU A 83 9.52 2.57 -4.75
N ILE A 84 9.71 1.26 -4.60
CA ILE A 84 9.73 0.58 -3.31
C ILE A 84 11.08 -0.10 -3.17
N THR A 85 11.85 0.31 -2.17
CA THR A 85 13.12 -0.34 -1.84
C THR A 85 12.89 -1.43 -0.78
N GLN A 86 13.66 -2.52 -0.86
CA GLN A 86 13.69 -3.57 0.15
C GLN A 86 15.14 -4.03 0.35
N PRO A 87 15.59 -4.28 1.59
CA PRO A 87 16.98 -4.64 1.85
C PRO A 87 17.34 -6.05 1.36
N ARG A 88 16.36 -6.93 1.10
CA ARG A 88 16.57 -8.31 0.68
C ARG A 88 15.96 -8.55 -0.69
N ARG A 89 16.75 -9.09 -1.63
CA ARG A 89 16.31 -9.42 -3.01
C ARG A 89 15.03 -10.27 -3.05
N VAL A 90 14.95 -11.30 -2.20
CA VAL A 90 13.76 -12.18 -2.13
C VAL A 90 12.52 -11.39 -1.68
N ALA A 91 12.67 -10.41 -0.78
CA ALA A 91 11.57 -9.55 -0.35
C ALA A 91 11.10 -8.63 -1.48
N THR A 92 12.01 -8.06 -2.28
CA THR A 92 11.67 -7.27 -3.47
C THR A 92 10.84 -8.09 -4.46
N ILE A 93 11.31 -9.30 -4.80
CA ILE A 93 10.63 -10.18 -5.75
C ILE A 93 9.24 -10.57 -5.23
N ASN A 94 9.12 -10.91 -3.95
CA ASN A 94 7.85 -11.28 -3.33
C ASN A 94 6.87 -10.10 -3.26
N ALA A 95 7.35 -8.90 -2.93
CA ALA A 95 6.55 -7.68 -2.94
C ALA A 95 6.01 -7.37 -4.34
N ALA A 96 6.85 -7.46 -5.37
CA ALA A 96 6.46 -7.25 -6.76
C ALA A 96 5.42 -8.28 -7.23
N LYS A 97 5.64 -9.58 -6.94
CA LYS A 97 4.66 -10.64 -7.20
C LYS A 97 3.33 -10.38 -6.49
N ARG A 98 3.37 -9.95 -5.22
CA ARG A 98 2.15 -9.64 -4.45
C ARG A 98 1.42 -8.44 -5.05
N MET A 99 2.13 -7.38 -5.44
CA MET A 99 1.53 -6.23 -6.13
C MET A 99 0.87 -6.64 -7.44
N ALA A 100 1.55 -7.41 -8.29
CA ALA A 100 0.98 -7.86 -9.56
C ALA A 100 -0.34 -8.63 -9.34
N ARG A 101 -0.37 -9.56 -8.37
CA ARG A 101 -1.60 -10.29 -7.99
C ARG A 101 -2.71 -9.38 -7.48
N SER A 102 -2.40 -8.45 -6.56
CA SER A 102 -3.38 -7.49 -6.03
C SER A 102 -3.98 -6.59 -7.12
N LEU A 103 -3.32 -6.50 -8.27
CA LEU A 103 -3.76 -5.69 -9.41
C LEU A 103 -4.43 -6.50 -10.51
N GLY A 104 -4.54 -7.82 -10.35
CA GLY A 104 -5.00 -8.72 -11.42
C GLY A 104 -4.05 -8.73 -12.63
N GLN A 105 -2.78 -8.33 -12.45
CA GLN A 105 -1.80 -8.21 -13.53
C GLN A 105 -0.79 -9.36 -13.45
N LYS A 106 -0.30 -9.80 -14.62
CA LYS A 106 0.90 -10.63 -14.66
C LYS A 106 2.09 -9.78 -14.27
N LEU A 107 2.99 -10.31 -13.45
CA LEU A 107 4.25 -9.63 -13.16
C LEU A 107 4.99 -9.45 -14.49
N ALA A 108 5.03 -8.22 -15.01
CA ALA A 108 5.89 -7.90 -16.14
C ALA A 108 7.33 -8.16 -15.70
N GLY A 109 8.07 -8.94 -16.49
CA GLY A 109 9.46 -9.26 -16.19
C GLY A 109 10.30 -8.00 -16.27
N VAL A 110 10.43 -7.28 -15.16
CA VAL A 110 11.31 -6.14 -15.02
C VAL A 110 11.93 -6.20 -13.63
N ALA A 111 13.20 -6.60 -13.60
CA ALA A 111 14.08 -6.32 -12.47
C ALA A 111 14.50 -4.85 -12.60
N GLY A 112 13.97 -4.01 -11.73
CA GLY A 112 14.33 -2.61 -11.54
C GLY A 112 14.05 -2.22 -10.10
#